data_AF-X1DXK4-F1
#
_entry.id   AF-X1DXK4-F1
#
_cell.length_a   1.000
_cell.length_b   1.000
_cell.length_c   1.000
_cell.angle_alpha   90.00
_cell.angle_beta   90.00
_cell.angle_gamma   90.00
#
_symmetry.space_group_name_H-M   'P 1'
#
loop_
_entity.id
_entity.type
_entity.pdbx_description
1 polymer ?
#
loop_
_entity_poly.entity_id
_entity_poly.type
_entity_poly.pdbx_seq_one_letter_code
_entity_poly.pdbx_strand_id
1 'polypeptide(L)' 'DDVSNTTKILFDGFKRGRGEAEFRLKHKDGHWLWFEGKGKTFSNNDGDLKAIIISRDINERKLAE' A
#
# COMPACT_ATOMS: atom_id res chain seq x y z
N ASP A 1 13.99 -6.73 -1.90
CA ASP A 1 12.79 -6.24 -2.57
C ASP A 1 11.86 -5.66 -1.51
N ASP A 2 11.75 -4.34 -1.44
CA ASP A 2 10.92 -3.65 -0.41
C ASP A 2 9.44 -4.08 -0.49
N VAL A 3 8.99 -4.51 -1.66
CA VAL A 3 7.63 -5.00 -1.92
C VAL A 3 7.22 -6.12 -0.96
N SER A 4 8.12 -7.04 -0.64
CA SER A 4 7.82 -8.18 0.24
C SER A 4 7.58 -7.78 1.69
N ASN A 5 8.28 -6.75 2.19
CA ASN A 5 8.13 -6.30 3.57
C ASN A 5 6.90 -5.40 3.71
N THR A 6 6.65 -4.55 2.72
CA THR A 6 5.52 -3.60 2.76
C THR A 6 4.17 -4.28 2.56
N THR A 7 4.13 -5.35 1.76
CA THR A 7 2.96 -6.21 1.67
C THR A 7 2.55 -6.68 3.06
N LYS A 8 3.51 -7.12 3.89
CA LYS A 8 3.24 -7.58 5.25
C LYS A 8 2.64 -6.52 6.18
N ILE A 9 3.08 -5.26 6.08
CA ILE A 9 2.58 -4.14 6.89
C ILE A 9 1.14 -3.80 6.50
N LEU A 10 0.84 -3.73 5.20
CA LEU A 10 -0.52 -3.54 4.70
C LEU A 10 -1.43 -4.70 5.11
N PHE A 11 -0.97 -5.94 4.99
CA PHE A 11 -1.71 -7.14 5.38
C PHE A 11 -1.95 -7.26 6.90
N ASP A 12 -1.00 -6.89 7.74
CA ASP A 12 -1.21 -6.85 9.19
C ASP A 12 -2.14 -5.69 9.61
N GLY A 13 -2.11 -4.56 8.89
CA GLY A 13 -3.11 -3.51 9.02
C GLY A 13 -4.53 -3.99 8.67
N PHE A 14 -4.66 -4.85 7.66
CA PHE A 14 -5.96 -5.44 7.28
C PHE A 14 -6.58 -6.33 8.37
N LYS A 15 -5.79 -6.96 9.24
CA LYS A 15 -6.31 -7.64 10.44
C LYS A 15 -6.95 -6.68 11.44
N ARG A 16 -6.57 -5.40 11.42
CA ARG A 16 -7.06 -4.33 12.30
C ARG A 16 -8.09 -3.41 11.63
N GLY A 17 -8.52 -3.74 10.41
CA GLY A 17 -9.50 -2.95 9.67
C GLY A 17 -8.91 -1.85 8.78
N ARG A 18 -7.66 -1.43 8.99
CA ARG A 18 -6.98 -0.36 8.22
C ARG A 18 -5.47 -0.46 8.31
N GLY A 19 -4.76 -0.08 7.25
CA GLY A 19 -3.30 -0.05 7.21
C GLY A 19 -2.76 0.99 6.23
N GLU A 20 -1.58 1.50 6.52
CA GLU A 20 -0.82 2.38 5.63
C GLU A 20 0.65 2.00 5.62
N ALA A 21 1.30 2.18 4.47
CA ALA A 21 2.73 1.94 4.32
C ALA A 21 3.30 2.72 3.13
N GLU A 22 4.56 3.14 3.26
CA GLU A 22 5.35 3.65 2.14
C GLU A 22 6.25 2.53 1.60
N PHE A 23 6.41 2.47 0.27
CA PHE A 23 7.23 1.48 -0.40
C PHE A 23 7.76 2.00 -1.71
N ARG A 24 8.79 1.32 -2.22
CA ARG A 24 9.30 1.58 -3.55
C ARG A 24 8.80 0.53 -4.52
N LEU A 25 8.30 0.99 -5.66
CA LEU A 25 7.98 0.14 -6.81
C LEU A 25 8.98 0.41 -7.92
N LYS A 26 9.39 -0.65 -8.61
CA LYS A 26 10.23 -0.54 -9.80
C LYS A 26 9.32 -0.29 -11.00
N HIS A 27 9.47 0.87 -11.63
CA HIS A 27 8.79 1.17 -12.87
C HIS A 27 9.34 0.27 -13.99
N LYS A 28 8.54 0.05 -15.04
CA LYS A 28 8.87 -0.89 -16.12
C LYS A 28 10.18 -0.54 -16.84
N ASP A 29 10.53 0.74 -16.89
CA ASP A 29 11.78 1.24 -17.48
C ASP A 29 13.01 1.09 -16.56
N GLY A 30 12.84 0.61 -15.33
CA GLY A 30 13.92 0.27 -14.42
C GLY A 30 14.19 1.23 -13.27
N HIS A 31 13.57 2.42 -13.22
CA HIS A 31 13.74 3.34 -12.09
C HIS A 31 12.83 2.98 -10.91
N TRP A 32 13.18 3.47 -9.72
CA TRP A 32 12.40 3.27 -8.49
C TRP A 32 11.57 4.52 -8.19
N LEU A 33 10.30 4.32 -7.86
CA LEU A 33 9.38 5.37 -7.46
C LEU A 33 8.87 5.08 -6.06
N TRP A 34 8.69 6.14 -5.27
CA TRP A 34 8.07 6.04 -3.96
C TRP A 34 6.55 6.05 -4.08
N PHE A 35 5.91 5.11 -3.38
CA PHE A 35 4.47 5.01 -3.28
C PHE A 35 4.03 4.97 -1.83
N GLU A 36 2.90 5.60 -1.55
CA GLU A 36 2.14 5.46 -0.31
C GLU A 36 0.91 4.59 -0.62
N GLY A 37 0.76 3.47 0.09
CA GLY A 37 -0.43 2.64 0.04
C GLY A 37 -1.26 2.82 1.31
N LYS A 38 -2.55 3.11 1.16
CA LYS A 38 -3.53 3.15 2.25
C LYS A 38 -4.66 2.20 1.94
N GLY A 39 -5.03 1.34 2.87
CA GLY A 39 -6.12 0.41 2.65
C GLY A 39 -6.99 0.18 3.86
N LYS A 40 -8.20 -0.31 3.59
CA LYS A 40 -9.24 -0.61 4.57
C LYS A 40 -9.93 -1.93 4.20
N THR A 41 -10.21 -2.76 5.20
CA THR A 41 -11.07 -3.93 5.03
C THR A 41 -12.51 -3.64 5.40
N PHE A 42 -13.43 -4.33 4.76
CA PHE A 42 -14.87 -4.23 5.00
C PHE A 42 -15.54 -5.55 4.65
N SER A 43 -16.68 -5.85 5.27
CA SER A 43 -17.51 -7.00 4.88
C SER A 43 -18.56 -6.57 3.86
N ASN A 44 -18.79 -7.38 2.83
CA ASN A 44 -19.97 -7.21 1.97
C ASN A 44 -21.22 -7.76 2.68
N ASN A 45 -22.38 -7.65 2.02
CA ASN A 45 -23.66 -8.13 2.55
C ASN A 45 -23.68 -9.66 2.76
N ASP A 46 -22.85 -10.40 2.04
CA ASP A 46 -22.72 -11.86 2.16
C ASP A 46 -21.77 -12.28 3.30
N GLY A 47 -21.14 -11.32 3.98
CA GLY A 47 -20.18 -11.57 5.07
C GLY A 47 -18.73 -11.77 4.61
N ASP A 48 -18.43 -11.70 3.31
CA ASP A 48 -17.07 -11.82 2.79
C ASP A 48 -16.22 -10.61 3.20
N LEU A 49 -15.03 -10.89 3.73
CA LEU A 49 -14.02 -9.85 3.96
C LEU A 49 -13.42 -9.40 2.62
N LYS A 50 -13.60 -8.12 2.30
CA LYS A 50 -12.99 -7.43 1.15
C LYS A 50 -12.03 -6.35 1.64
N ALA A 51 -11.18 -5.87 0.73
CA ALA A 51 -10.27 -4.76 0.98
C ALA A 51 -10.30 -3.77 -0.19
N ILE A 52 -10.16 -2.48 0.14
CA ILE A 52 -9.83 -1.43 -0.83
C ILE A 52 -8.46 -0.88 -0.48
N ILE A 53 -7.62 -0.67 -1.49
CA ILE A 53 -6.29 -0.09 -1.34
C ILE A 53 -6.15 1.03 -2.37
N ILE A 54 -5.69 2.18 -1.91
CA ILE A 54 -5.34 3.33 -2.72
C ILE A 54 -3.83 3.48 -2.63
N SER A 55 -3.16 3.44 -3.78
CA SER A 55 -1.73 3.69 -3.89
C SER A 55 -1.51 5.03 -4.59
N ARG A 56 -0.63 5.86 -4.04
CA ARG A 56 -0.28 7.19 -4.57
C ARG A 56 1.22 7.29 -4.75
N ASP A 57 1.65 7.80 -5.92
CA ASP A 57 3.03 8.20 -6.13
C ASP A 57 3.35 9.41 -5.24
N ILE A 58 4.40 9.29 -4.42
CA ILE A 58 4.86 10.32 -3.48
C ILE A 58 6.30 10.74 -3.77
N ASN A 59 6.81 10.47 -4.98
CA ASN A 59 8.18 10.79 -5.34
C ASN A 59 8.45 12.30 -5.27
N GLU A 60 7.49 13.13 -5.73
CA GLU A 60 7.57 14.59 -5.60
C GLU A 60 7.60 15.04 -4.13
N ARG A 61 6.81 14.40 -3.25
CA ARG A 61 6.80 14.70 -1.81
C ARG A 61 8.15 14.37 -1.17
N LYS A 62 8.73 13.22 -1.52
CA LYS A 62 10.02 12.76 -0.98
C LYS A 62 11.22 13.56 -1.46
N LEU A 63 11.15 14.17 -2.66
CA LEU A 63 12.21 15.04 -3.19
C LEU A 63 12.20 16.45 -2.58
N ALA A 64 11.10 16.85 -1.94
CA ALA A 64 10.95 18.15 -1.29
C ALA A 64 11.28 18.14 0.22
N GLU A 65 11.52 16.97 0.82
CA GLU A 65 12.05 16.80 2.19
C GLU A 65 13.57 16.96 2.23
#